data_AF-A0A076FAH9-F1
#
_entry.id   AF-A0A076FAH9-F1
#
_cell.length_a   1.000
_cell.length_b   1.000
_cell.length_c   1.000
_cell.angle_alpha   90.00
_cell.angle_beta   90.00
_cell.angle_gamma   90.00
#
_symmetry.space_group_name_H-M   'P 1'
#
loop_
_entity.id
_entity.type
_entity.pdbx_description
1 polymer ?
#
loop_
_entity_poly.entity_id
_entity_poly.type
_entity_poly.pdbx_seq_one_letter_code
_entity_poly.pdbx_strand_id
1 'polypeptide(L)' 'MKQIVLTIASKDYTIRLEDDFAEAFAADIKKLLNDKYQFGVKELLTAFVQKCHENYTQESEMDKILGDLDKTLK' A
#
# COMPACT_ATOMS: atom_id res chain seq x y z
N MET A 1 -17.73 -3.10 -7.06
CA MET A 1 -16.77 -4.15 -6.68
C MET A 1 -15.96 -4.63 -7.88
N LYS A 2 -14.66 -4.34 -7.91
CA LYS A 2 -13.69 -4.84 -8.90
C LYS A 2 -12.93 -6.05 -8.38
N GLN A 3 -12.49 -6.89 -9.30
CA GLN A 3 -11.66 -8.06 -9.01
C GLN A 3 -10.23 -7.82 -9.50
N ILE A 4 -9.26 -8.15 -8.65
CA ILE A 4 -7.84 -8.09 -8.98
C ILE A 4 -7.25 -9.47 -8.71
N VAL A 5 -6.49 -9.99 -9.67
CA VAL A 5 -5.81 -11.28 -9.55
C VAL A 5 -4.33 -11.03 -9.32
N LEU A 6 -3.80 -11.61 -8.23
CA LEU A 6 -2.38 -11.59 -7.90
C LEU A 6 -1.84 -13.01 -7.92
N THR A 7 -0.70 -13.22 -8.56
CA THR A 7 0.00 -14.51 -8.53
C THR A 7 1.15 -14.44 -7.53
N ILE A 8 1.05 -15.20 -6.44
CA ILE A 8 2.05 -15.27 -5.38
C ILE A 8 2.58 -16.69 -5.29
N ALA A 9 3.89 -16.87 -5.48
CA ALA A 9 4.54 -18.19 -5.42
C ALA A 9 3.80 -19.26 -6.24
N SER A 10 3.47 -18.90 -7.50
CA SER A 10 2.76 -19.77 -8.46
C SER A 10 1.33 -20.15 -8.05
N LYS A 11 0.71 -19.41 -7.13
CA LYS A 11 -0.71 -19.52 -6.80
C LYS A 11 -1.43 -18.21 -7.08
N ASP A 12 -2.61 -18.31 -7.65
CA ASP A 12 -3.45 -17.16 -7.95
C ASP A 12 -4.40 -16.85 -6.81
N TYR A 13 -4.52 -15.58 -6.47
CA TYR A 13 -5.40 -15.05 -5.44
C TYR A 13 -6.30 -13.99 -6.06
N THR A 14 -7.61 -14.18 -5.93
CA THR A 14 -8.59 -13.18 -6.36
C THR A 14 -8.98 -12.31 -5.17
N ILE A 15 -8.72 -11.01 -5.28
CA ILE A 15 -9.10 -10.01 -4.30
C ILE A 15 -10.30 -9.23 -4.86
N ARG A 16 -11.31 -8.99 -4.02
CA ARG A 16 -12.49 -8.21 -4.36
C ARG A 16 -12.46 -6.93 -3.55
N LEU A 17 -12.49 -5.80 -4.24
CA LEU A 17 -12.37 -4.46 -3.65
C LEU A 17 -13.48 -3.55 -4.17
N GLU A 18 -13.84 -2.54 -3.39
CA GLU A 18 -14.72 -1.47 -3.86
C GLU A 18 -14.05 -0.61 -4.94
N ASP A 19 -14.84 0.01 -5.81
CA ASP A 19 -14.36 0.52 -7.10
C ASP A 19 -13.28 1.60 -6.96
N ASP A 20 -13.46 2.55 -6.03
CA ASP A 20 -12.50 3.64 -5.78
C ASP A 20 -11.18 3.11 -5.19
N PHE A 21 -11.28 2.20 -4.23
CA PHE A 21 -10.10 1.61 -3.60
C PHE A 21 -9.37 0.65 -4.54
N ALA A 22 -10.10 -0.05 -5.41
CA ALA A 22 -9.51 -0.97 -6.38
C ALA A 22 -8.58 -0.26 -7.37
N GLU A 23 -8.91 0.97 -7.79
CA GLU A 23 -8.05 1.76 -8.67
C GLU A 23 -6.77 2.19 -7.98
N ALA A 24 -6.89 2.72 -6.75
CA ALA A 24 -5.74 3.10 -5.94
C ALA A 24 -4.83 1.90 -5.66
N PHE A 25 -5.42 0.77 -5.24
CA PHE A 25 -4.70 -0.47 -4.96
C PHE A 25 -3.99 -1.02 -6.20
N ALA A 26 -4.64 -1.01 -7.38
CA ALA A 26 -4.02 -1.48 -8.61
C ALA A 26 -2.80 -0.64 -9.02
N ALA A 27 -2.86 0.68 -8.82
CA ALA A 27 -1.74 1.59 -9.06
C ALA A 27 -0.58 1.33 -8.08
N ASP A 28 -0.89 1.20 -6.78
CA ASP A 28 0.10 0.92 -5.74
C ASP A 28 0.79 -0.42 -5.95
N ILE A 29 0.03 -1.48 -6.24
CA ILE A 29 0.56 -2.81 -6.52
C ILE A 29 1.47 -2.79 -7.75
N LYS A 30 1.08 -2.12 -8.84
CA LYS A 30 1.95 -1.98 -10.02
C LYS A 30 3.27 -1.30 -9.69
N LYS A 31 3.21 -0.20 -8.94
CA LYS A 31 4.41 0.55 -8.52
C LYS A 31 5.33 -0.31 -7.66
N LEU A 32 4.73 -1.01 -6.69
CA LEU A 32 5.45 -1.82 -5.73
C LEU A 32 6.04 -3.10 -6.35
N LEU A 33 5.40 -3.63 -7.40
CA LEU A 33 5.84 -4.83 -8.12
C LEU A 33 6.54 -4.53 -9.45
N ASN A 34 6.88 -3.26 -9.74
CA ASN A 34 7.52 -2.84 -10.98
C ASN A 34 6.81 -3.37 -12.24
N ASP A 35 5.50 -3.10 -12.32
CA ASP A 35 4.56 -3.52 -13.37
C ASP A 35 4.32 -5.04 -13.51
N LYS A 36 4.72 -5.84 -12.52
CA LYS A 36 4.44 -7.29 -12.49
C LYS A 36 3.25 -7.61 -11.59
N TYR A 37 2.40 -8.54 -12.02
CA TYR A 37 1.33 -9.12 -11.17
C TYR A 37 1.69 -10.50 -10.61
N GLN A 38 2.94 -10.92 -10.81
CA GLN A 38 3.49 -12.19 -10.35
C GLN A 38 4.75 -11.93 -9.51
N PHE A 39 4.80 -12.51 -8.31
CA PHE A 39 5.91 -12.34 -7.39
C PHE A 39 6.11 -13.54 -6.45
N GLY A 40 7.33 -13.68 -5.95
CA GLY A 40 7.72 -14.65 -4.94
C GLY A 40 7.44 -14.17 -3.52
N VAL A 41 7.53 -15.10 -2.55
CA VAL A 41 7.31 -14.79 -1.12
C VAL A 41 8.26 -13.70 -0.60
N LYS A 42 9.51 -13.69 -1.09
CA LYS A 42 10.50 -12.67 -0.71
C LYS A 42 10.06 -11.26 -1.11
N GLU A 43 9.56 -11.10 -2.33
CA GLU A 43 9.08 -9.82 -2.85
C GLU A 43 7.85 -9.35 -2.08
N LEU A 44 6.93 -10.28 -1.72
CA LEU A 44 5.81 -9.98 -0.84
C LEU A 44 6.25 -9.46 0.53
N LEU A 45 7.25 -10.12 1.14
CA LEU A 45 7.74 -9.71 2.45
C LEU A 45 8.42 -8.34 2.38
N THR A 46 9.22 -8.08 1.35
CA THR A 46 9.82 -6.75 1.13
C THR A 46 8.74 -5.68 0.95
N ALA A 47 7.72 -5.96 0.14
CA ALA A 47 6.57 -5.08 -0.07
C ALA A 47 5.84 -4.74 1.23
N PHE A 48 5.60 -5.76 2.06
CA PHE A 48 4.94 -5.61 3.34
C PHE A 48 5.76 -4.73 4.30
N VAL A 49 7.08 -4.98 4.41
CA VAL A 49 7.98 -4.17 5.25
C VAL A 49 8.01 -2.72 4.77
N GLN A 50 8.06 -2.47 3.46
CA GLN A 50 7.99 -1.12 2.90
C GLN A 50 6.69 -0.42 3.28
N LYS A 51 5.54 -1.09 3.13
CA LYS A 51 4.23 -0.52 3.48
C LYS A 51 4.14 -0.20 4.97
N CYS A 52 4.68 -1.04 5.86
CA CYS A 52 4.74 -0.75 7.28
C CYS A 52 5.58 0.50 7.59
N HIS A 53 6.73 0.65 6.94
CA HIS A 53 7.59 1.83 7.12
C HIS A 53 6.94 3.11 6.59
N GLU A 54 6.28 3.04 5.43
CA GLU A 54 5.50 4.15 4.88
C GLU A 54 4.40 4.59 5.83
N ASN A 55 3.62 3.64 6.38
CA ASN A 55 2.56 3.94 7.33
C ASN A 55 3.09 4.63 8.59
N TYR A 56 4.16 4.09 9.19
CA TYR A 56 4.80 4.69 10.36
C TYR A 56 5.29 6.13 10.09
N THR A 57 5.86 6.36 8.91
CA THR A 57 6.36 7.69 8.52
C THR A 57 5.20 8.68 8.35
N GLN A 58 4.12 8.25 7.67
CA GLN A 58 2.93 9.07 7.47
C GLN A 58 2.25 9.45 8.79
N GLU A 59 2.11 8.49 9.72
CA GLU A 59 1.58 8.76 11.07
C GLU A 59 2.46 9.79 11.80
N SER A 60 3.78 9.59 11.80
CA SER A 60 4.72 10.50 12.45
C SER A 60 4.70 11.92 11.85
N GLU A 61 4.57 12.04 10.53
CA GLU A 61 4.47 13.33 9.85
C GLU A 61 3.16 14.03 10.17
N MET A 62 2.05 13.28 10.21
CA MET A 62 0.74 13.84 10.56
C MET A 62 0.71 14.36 12.00
N ASP A 63 1.29 13.63 12.95
CA ASP A 63 1.42 14.07 14.34
C ASP A 63 2.24 15.36 14.47
N LYS A 64 3.33 15.49 13.69
CA LYS A 64 4.12 16.73 13.65
C LYS A 64 3.31 17.90 13.11
N ILE A 65 2.60 17.70 11.99
CA ILE A 65 1.78 18.74 11.37
C ILE A 65 0.69 19.21 12.36
N LEU A 66 0.01 18.30 13.04
CA LEU A 66 -0.99 18.63 14.06
C LEU A 66 -0.38 19.39 15.24
N GLY A 67 0.80 18.97 15.71
CA GLY A 67 1.51 19.66 16.78
C GLY A 67 1.93 21.09 16.41
N ASP A 68 2.36 21.32 15.17
CA ASP A 68 2.77 22.65 14.70
C ASP A 68 1.55 23.56 14.42
N LEU A 69 0.43 23.00 13.98
CA LEU A 69 -0.86 23.71 13.91
C LEU A 69 -1.31 24.19 15.29
N ASP A 70 -1.26 23.33 16.31
CA ASP A 70 -1.65 23.72 17.68
C ASP A 70 -0.75 24.83 18.26
N LYS A 71 0.55 24.81 17.94
CA LYS A 71 1.47 25.91 18.33
C LYS A 71 1.20 27.20 17.58
N THR A 72 0.79 27.14 16.32
CA THR A 72 0.59 28.33 15.48
C THR A 72 -0.75 29.02 15.78
N LEU A 73 -1.74 28.27 16.26
CA LEU A 73 -3.07 28.77 16.61
C LEU A 73 -3.17 29.28 18.07
N LYS A 74 -2.09 29.17 18.86
CA LYS A 74 -1.96 29.71 20.21
C LYS A 74 -1.17 31.00 20.23
#